data_AF-A0A1V2J310-F1
#
_entry.id   AF-A0A1V2J310-F1
#
_cell.length_a   1.000
_cell.length_b   1.000
_cell.length_c   1.000
_cell.angle_alpha   90.00
_cell.angle_beta   90.00
_cell.angle_gamma   90.00
#
_symmetry.space_group_name_H-M   'P 1'
#
loop_
_entity.id
_entity.type
_entity.pdbx_description
1 polymer ?
#
loop_
_entity_poly.entity_id
_entity_poly.type
_entity_poly.pdbx_seq_one_letter_code
_entity_poly.pdbx_strand_id
1 'polypeptide(L)'
;MISKPLGSEEILKLFTDVPPVHVQVGPLSISVQADASRGQAVVGATLLGTLLAKQLLCFLEPVLTLDIALADSTAKGTLTLNLQGTQGYASVTADVIATQAATAYPLRGMVCDWPATIEPVVGEYRVMLTSELSTLTTVRGAAANIAGFAFYAGSTLMTQTEATQFAPLQIFPDAIESGDIKILPAAQVSLFIPTTISTGWLWLQATFSSSTTPPTQVSSSVANWQLPGA
;
A
#
# COMPACT_ATOMS: atom_id res chain seq x y z
N MET A 1 8.13 19.87 5.96
CA MET A 1 8.55 18.81 5.02
C MET A 1 7.30 18.25 4.37
N ILE A 2 7.34 17.88 3.08
CA ILE A 2 6.16 17.35 2.38
C ILE A 2 6.24 15.81 2.43
N SER A 3 5.21 15.16 2.96
CA SER A 3 5.12 13.69 2.91
C SER A 3 4.97 13.22 1.47
N LYS A 4 5.83 12.31 1.02
CA LYS A 4 5.71 11.67 -0.29
C LYS A 4 5.11 10.28 -0.11
N PRO A 5 4.07 9.90 -0.88
CA PRO A 5 3.63 8.51 -0.91
C PRO A 5 4.76 7.62 -1.45
N LEU A 6 4.85 6.38 -0.96
CA LEU A 6 5.78 5.40 -1.52
C LEU A 6 5.50 5.22 -3.02
N GLY A 7 6.57 5.17 -3.81
CA GLY A 7 6.47 4.95 -5.25
C GLY A 7 6.09 3.50 -5.58
N SER A 8 5.55 3.28 -6.78
CA SER A 8 5.14 1.95 -7.24
C SER A 8 6.29 0.93 -7.19
N GLU A 9 7.53 1.33 -7.49
CA GLU A 9 8.70 0.44 -7.41
C GLU A 9 9.02 -0.01 -5.97
N GLU A 10 8.88 0.89 -4.99
CA GLU A 10 9.11 0.56 -3.58
C GLU A 10 8.06 -0.43 -3.08
N ILE A 11 6.80 -0.25 -3.51
CA ILE A 11 5.72 -1.15 -3.18
C ILE A 11 5.91 -2.51 -3.87
N LEU A 12 6.31 -2.52 -5.16
CA LEU A 12 6.54 -3.75 -5.91
C LEU A 12 7.65 -4.62 -5.31
N LYS A 13 8.69 -4.02 -4.70
CA LYS A 13 9.74 -4.78 -4.00
C LYS A 13 9.19 -5.61 -2.83
N LEU A 14 8.09 -5.20 -2.22
CA LEU A 14 7.47 -5.93 -1.11
C LEU A 14 6.76 -7.21 -1.57
N PHE A 15 6.53 -7.37 -2.88
CA PHE A 15 5.96 -8.58 -3.46
C PHE A 15 7.01 -9.59 -3.93
N THR A 16 8.30 -9.32 -3.75
CA THR A 16 9.38 -10.19 -4.27
C THR A 16 9.31 -11.60 -3.71
N ASP A 17 8.94 -11.73 -2.43
CA ASP A 17 8.85 -13.01 -1.72
C ASP A 17 7.44 -13.62 -1.73
N VAL A 18 6.46 -12.93 -2.34
CA VAL A 18 5.08 -13.41 -2.43
C VAL A 18 4.96 -14.37 -3.62
N PRO A 19 4.60 -15.65 -3.40
CA PRO A 19 4.50 -16.61 -4.48
C PRO A 19 3.35 -16.25 -5.44
N PRO A 20 3.59 -16.26 -6.77
CA PRO A 20 2.54 -15.99 -7.75
C PRO A 20 1.61 -17.19 -7.93
N VAL A 21 0.31 -16.90 -8.03
CA VAL A 21 -0.72 -17.81 -8.54
C VAL A 21 -0.82 -17.60 -10.05
N HIS A 22 -0.79 -18.68 -10.81
CA HIS A 22 -0.85 -18.64 -12.27
C HIS A 22 -2.14 -19.26 -12.80
N VAL A 23 -2.78 -18.58 -13.75
CA VAL A 23 -3.93 -19.09 -14.50
C VAL A 23 -3.67 -18.93 -15.98
N GLN A 24 -3.84 -20.02 -16.74
CA GLN A 24 -3.66 -20.05 -18.19
C GLN A 24 -5.00 -20.11 -18.91
N VAL A 25 -5.19 -19.27 -19.93
CA VAL A 25 -6.41 -19.14 -20.73
C VAL A 25 -6.03 -18.99 -22.21
N GLY A 26 -5.94 -20.10 -22.92
CA GLY A 26 -5.44 -20.11 -24.30
C GLY A 26 -4.03 -19.49 -24.37
N PRO A 27 -3.81 -18.42 -25.17
CA PRO A 27 -2.50 -17.76 -25.28
C PRO A 27 -2.15 -16.85 -24.08
N LEU A 28 -3.12 -16.54 -23.21
CA LEU A 28 -2.97 -15.63 -22.09
C LEU A 28 -2.57 -16.39 -20.81
N SER A 29 -1.53 -15.92 -20.14
CA SER A 29 -1.17 -16.31 -18.78
C SER A 29 -1.34 -15.13 -17.84
N ILE A 30 -2.09 -15.31 -16.77
CA ILE A 30 -2.28 -14.33 -15.71
C ILE A 30 -1.48 -14.80 -14.49
N SER A 31 -0.65 -13.92 -13.94
CA SER A 31 0.05 -14.13 -12.67
C SER A 31 -0.47 -13.15 -11.62
N VAL A 32 -0.83 -13.64 -10.43
CA VAL A 32 -1.28 -12.81 -9.31
C VAL A 32 -0.41 -13.08 -8.09
N GLN A 33 0.25 -12.04 -7.56
CA GLN A 33 0.95 -12.07 -6.28
C GLN A 33 0.13 -11.26 -5.27
N ALA A 34 -0.53 -11.92 -4.32
CA ALA A 34 -1.41 -11.25 -3.35
C ALA A 34 -0.75 -11.10 -1.99
N ASP A 35 -0.76 -9.88 -1.43
CA ASP A 35 -0.32 -9.59 -0.07
C ASP A 35 -1.52 -9.37 0.84
N ALA A 36 -1.86 -10.42 1.59
CA ALA A 36 -2.97 -10.42 2.54
C ALA A 36 -2.82 -9.38 3.66
N SER A 37 -1.59 -9.05 4.05
CA SER A 37 -1.30 -8.09 5.14
C SER A 37 -1.54 -6.63 4.74
N ARG A 38 -1.70 -6.39 3.43
CA ARG A 38 -1.89 -5.05 2.87
C ARG A 38 -3.19 -4.91 2.09
N GLY A 39 -3.83 -6.01 1.70
CA GLY A 39 -5.00 -5.96 0.83
C GLY A 39 -4.62 -5.39 -0.54
N GLN A 40 -3.54 -5.91 -1.12
CA GLN A 40 -3.00 -5.47 -2.40
C GLN A 40 -2.58 -6.70 -3.21
N ALA A 41 -2.58 -6.58 -4.54
CA ALA A 41 -2.13 -7.66 -5.41
C ALA A 41 -1.39 -7.11 -6.62
N VAL A 42 -0.27 -7.73 -6.99
CA VAL A 42 0.40 -7.45 -8.27
C VAL A 42 -0.12 -8.43 -9.31
N VAL A 43 -0.70 -7.90 -10.38
CA VAL A 43 -1.25 -8.68 -11.48
C VAL A 43 -0.40 -8.47 -12.71
N GLY A 44 0.04 -9.58 -13.31
CA GLY A 44 0.76 -9.61 -14.59
C GLY A 44 -0.04 -10.37 -15.63
N ALA A 45 -0.06 -9.87 -16.86
CA ALA A 45 -0.68 -10.50 -18.01
C ALA A 45 0.37 -10.73 -19.11
N THR A 46 0.55 -12.00 -19.46
CA THR A 46 1.53 -12.48 -20.41
C THR A 46 0.82 -13.11 -21.59
N LEU A 47 1.13 -12.71 -22.81
CA LEU A 47 0.55 -13.27 -24.03
C LEU A 47 1.66 -14.00 -24.80
N LEU A 48 1.44 -15.27 -25.15
CA LEU A 48 2.45 -16.11 -25.82
C LEU A 48 3.83 -16.08 -25.14
N GLY A 49 3.86 -16.07 -23.80
CA GLY A 49 5.10 -16.02 -23.01
C GLY A 49 5.74 -14.64 -22.86
N THR A 50 5.18 -13.58 -23.47
CA THR A 50 5.68 -12.20 -23.32
C THR A 50 4.80 -11.40 -22.35
N LEU A 51 5.39 -10.83 -21.29
CA LEU A 51 4.68 -9.96 -20.35
C LEU A 51 4.32 -8.64 -21.04
N LEU A 52 3.02 -8.34 -21.14
CA LEU A 52 2.52 -7.14 -21.83
C LEU A 52 1.84 -6.15 -20.89
N ALA A 53 1.34 -6.59 -19.74
CA ALA A 53 0.82 -5.71 -18.71
C ALA A 53 1.24 -6.19 -17.32
N LYS A 54 1.57 -5.25 -16.44
CA LYS A 54 1.82 -5.50 -15.02
C LYS A 54 1.37 -4.30 -14.22
N GLN A 55 0.52 -4.52 -13.21
CA GLN A 55 -0.01 -3.44 -12.38
C GLN A 55 -0.14 -3.90 -10.93
N LEU A 56 0.12 -2.97 -10.00
CA LEU A 56 -0.29 -3.12 -8.62
C LEU A 56 -1.78 -2.76 -8.52
N LEU A 57 -2.61 -3.73 -8.18
CA LEU A 57 -3.98 -3.48 -7.76
C LEU A 57 -4.00 -3.18 -6.26
N CYS A 58 -4.65 -2.06 -5.91
CA CYS A 58 -4.78 -1.60 -4.54
C CYS A 58 -6.16 -0.96 -4.33
N PHE A 59 -6.41 -0.44 -3.13
CA PHE A 59 -7.69 0.19 -2.81
C PHE A 59 -8.06 1.34 -3.77
N LEU A 60 -7.09 2.18 -4.13
CA LEU A 60 -7.31 3.35 -5.01
C LEU A 60 -7.37 2.98 -6.49
N GLU A 61 -6.67 1.91 -6.89
CA GLU A 61 -6.57 1.44 -8.27
C GLU A 61 -6.90 -0.07 -8.33
N PRO A 62 -8.18 -0.46 -8.14
CA PRO A 62 -8.53 -1.87 -7.98
C PRO A 62 -8.67 -2.61 -9.31
N VAL A 63 -8.54 -1.94 -10.48
CA VAL A 63 -8.80 -2.54 -11.79
C VAL A 63 -7.59 -2.44 -12.71
N LEU A 64 -7.24 -3.56 -13.34
CA LEU A 64 -6.36 -3.63 -14.50
C LEU A 64 -7.22 -3.94 -15.73
N THR A 65 -7.26 -2.99 -16.67
CA THR A 65 -7.91 -3.19 -17.97
C THR A 65 -6.91 -3.77 -18.96
N LEU A 66 -7.27 -4.87 -19.60
CA LEU A 66 -6.52 -5.46 -20.69
C LEU A 66 -7.10 -5.01 -22.02
N ASP A 67 -6.22 -4.47 -22.86
CA ASP A 67 -6.39 -4.39 -24.31
C ASP A 67 -5.02 -4.59 -24.95
N ILE A 68 -4.57 -5.84 -24.93
CA ILE A 68 -3.22 -6.24 -25.34
C ILE A 68 -3.28 -7.17 -26.54
N ALA A 69 -2.30 -7.05 -27.44
CA ALA A 69 -2.21 -7.85 -28.64
C ALA A 69 -0.75 -8.21 -28.94
N LEU A 70 -0.52 -9.43 -29.42
CA LEU A 70 0.79 -9.90 -29.87
C LEU A 70 0.60 -10.98 -30.93
N ALA A 71 1.25 -10.78 -32.09
CA ALA A 71 1.09 -11.66 -33.25
C ALA A 71 -0.40 -11.87 -33.61
N ASP A 72 -0.84 -13.12 -33.68
CA ASP A 72 -2.22 -13.53 -33.97
C ASP A 72 -3.11 -13.64 -32.71
N SER A 73 -2.62 -13.17 -31.56
CA SER A 73 -3.30 -13.30 -30.28
C SER A 73 -3.69 -11.95 -29.69
N THR A 74 -4.84 -11.88 -29.00
CA THR A 74 -5.25 -10.70 -28.23
C THR A 74 -5.85 -11.11 -26.89
N ALA A 75 -5.83 -10.22 -25.89
CA ALA A 75 -6.60 -10.35 -24.67
C ALA A 75 -7.27 -9.02 -24.31
N LYS A 76 -8.59 -9.07 -24.11
CA LYS A 76 -9.41 -7.92 -23.74
C LYS A 76 -10.23 -8.22 -22.49
N GLY A 77 -10.45 -7.23 -21.63
CA GLY A 77 -11.31 -7.36 -20.45
C GLY A 77 -10.70 -6.72 -19.21
N THR A 78 -11.09 -7.17 -18.03
CA THR A 78 -10.66 -6.58 -16.76
C THR A 78 -10.27 -7.63 -15.72
N LEU A 79 -9.25 -7.30 -14.93
CA LEU A 79 -8.93 -7.97 -13.67
C LEU A 79 -9.23 -7.00 -12.52
N THR A 80 -10.08 -7.42 -11.59
CA THR A 80 -10.59 -6.58 -10.51
C THR A 80 -10.22 -7.15 -9.15
N LEU A 81 -9.57 -6.33 -8.34
CA LEU A 81 -9.33 -6.55 -6.93
C LEU A 81 -10.61 -6.22 -6.13
N ASN A 82 -11.14 -7.23 -5.45
CA ASN A 82 -12.28 -7.10 -4.55
C ASN A 82 -11.75 -7.18 -3.13
N LEU A 83 -11.78 -6.06 -2.42
CA LEU A 83 -11.35 -5.99 -1.02
C LEU A 83 -12.54 -6.16 -0.09
N GLN A 84 -12.30 -6.87 1.01
CA GLN A 84 -13.22 -7.00 2.12
C GLN A 84 -12.51 -6.56 3.39
N GLY A 85 -13.28 -6.13 4.41
CA GLY A 85 -12.74 -5.84 5.73
C GLY A 85 -12.29 -7.11 6.47
N THR A 86 -11.83 -6.94 7.71
CA THR A 86 -11.22 -7.95 8.62
C THR A 86 -12.00 -9.25 8.90
N GLN A 87 -13.16 -9.47 8.28
CA GLN A 87 -13.98 -10.69 8.41
C GLN A 87 -14.38 -11.32 7.06
N GLY A 88 -13.80 -10.87 5.94
CA GLY A 88 -14.13 -11.37 4.60
C GLY A 88 -12.97 -12.04 3.88
N TYR A 89 -13.22 -12.37 2.60
CA TYR A 89 -12.20 -12.82 1.66
C TYR A 89 -11.99 -11.74 0.62
N ALA A 90 -10.73 -11.34 0.45
CA ALA A 90 -10.35 -10.52 -0.69
C ALA A 90 -10.00 -11.43 -1.87
N SER A 91 -10.20 -10.94 -3.09
CA SER A 91 -9.97 -11.74 -4.29
C SER A 91 -9.59 -10.89 -5.50
N VAL A 92 -8.89 -11.51 -6.44
CA VAL A 92 -8.75 -11.01 -7.81
C VAL A 92 -9.67 -11.82 -8.71
N THR A 93 -10.59 -11.13 -9.37
CA THR A 93 -11.55 -11.72 -10.32
C THR A 93 -11.20 -11.27 -11.73
N ALA A 94 -11.26 -12.18 -12.68
CA ALA A 94 -11.10 -11.88 -14.10
C ALA A 94 -12.45 -11.95 -14.83
N ASP A 95 -12.68 -11.00 -15.73
CA ASP A 95 -13.63 -11.09 -16.84
C ASP A 95 -12.86 -10.71 -18.10
N VAL A 96 -12.23 -11.69 -18.72
CA VAL A 96 -11.32 -11.51 -19.85
C VAL A 96 -11.62 -12.51 -20.96
N ILE A 97 -11.35 -12.10 -22.19
CA ILE A 97 -11.42 -12.97 -23.35
C ILE A 97 -10.07 -12.90 -24.05
N ALA A 98 -9.37 -14.05 -24.06
CA ALA A 98 -8.19 -14.23 -24.89
C ALA A 98 -8.61 -14.79 -26.24
N THR A 99 -7.94 -14.40 -27.30
CA THR A 99 -8.15 -14.94 -28.65
C THR A 99 -6.80 -15.31 -29.25
N GLN A 100 -6.76 -16.40 -30.01
CA GLN A 100 -5.63 -16.77 -30.86
C GLN A 100 -6.20 -17.18 -32.23
N ALA A 101 -5.73 -16.52 -33.28
CA ALA A 101 -6.31 -16.59 -34.62
C ALA A 101 -7.83 -16.32 -34.60
N ALA A 102 -8.66 -17.35 -34.73
CA ALA A 102 -10.12 -17.27 -34.74
C ALA A 102 -10.79 -17.90 -33.51
N THR A 103 -10.03 -18.47 -32.58
CA THR A 103 -10.56 -19.15 -31.40
C THR A 103 -10.56 -18.23 -30.19
N ALA A 104 -11.69 -18.18 -29.47
CA ALA A 104 -11.85 -17.39 -28.26
C ALA A 104 -11.83 -18.29 -27.01
N TYR A 105 -11.16 -17.79 -25.97
CA TYR A 105 -10.96 -18.43 -24.68
C TYR A 105 -11.44 -17.46 -23.58
N PRO A 106 -12.71 -17.52 -23.17
CA PRO A 106 -13.22 -16.68 -22.10
C PRO A 106 -12.74 -17.21 -20.74
N LEU A 107 -12.36 -16.29 -19.84
CA LEU A 107 -12.18 -16.55 -18.42
C LEU A 107 -13.06 -15.59 -17.64
N ARG A 108 -13.98 -16.16 -16.86
CA ARG A 108 -14.85 -15.44 -15.93
C ARG A 108 -14.80 -16.11 -14.57
N GLY A 109 -14.34 -15.38 -13.58
CA GLY A 109 -14.34 -15.85 -12.21
C GLY A 109 -13.07 -15.50 -11.44
N MET A 110 -12.99 -16.09 -10.25
CA MET A 110 -11.92 -15.86 -9.31
C MET A 110 -10.61 -16.49 -9.79
N VAL A 111 -9.55 -15.70 -9.77
CA VAL A 111 -8.18 -16.11 -10.17
C VAL A 111 -7.33 -16.41 -8.93
N CYS A 112 -7.55 -15.65 -7.86
CA CYS A 112 -6.86 -15.78 -6.58
C CYS A 112 -7.74 -15.20 -5.47
N ASP A 113 -7.67 -15.78 -4.27
CA ASP A 113 -8.32 -15.29 -3.07
C ASP A 113 -7.46 -15.49 -1.82
N TRP A 114 -7.73 -14.68 -0.80
CA TRP A 114 -7.08 -14.76 0.49
C TRP A 114 -7.99 -14.24 1.61
N PRO A 115 -7.83 -14.75 2.85
CA PRO A 115 -8.53 -14.21 4.00
C PRO A 115 -8.05 -12.78 4.28
N ALA A 116 -9.00 -11.85 4.48
CA ALA A 116 -8.70 -10.48 4.88
C ALA A 116 -8.44 -10.43 6.39
N THR A 117 -7.17 -10.44 6.80
CA THR A 117 -6.76 -10.46 8.21
C THR A 117 -6.59 -9.06 8.82
N ILE A 118 -6.57 -8.02 7.98
CA ILE A 118 -6.39 -6.63 8.37
C ILE A 118 -7.09 -5.70 7.36
N GLU A 119 -7.44 -4.49 7.80
CA GLU A 119 -7.97 -3.47 6.90
C GLU A 119 -6.99 -3.12 5.77
N PRO A 120 -7.48 -2.93 4.53
CA PRO A 120 -6.64 -2.69 3.38
C PRO A 120 -5.90 -1.35 3.49
N VAL A 121 -4.71 -1.31 2.91
CA VAL A 121 -3.89 -0.10 2.83
C VAL A 121 -4.48 0.86 1.80
N VAL A 122 -4.74 2.09 2.25
CA VAL A 122 -5.17 3.22 1.40
C VAL A 122 -3.97 4.03 0.94
N GLY A 123 -2.94 4.15 1.77
CA GLY A 123 -1.72 4.86 1.40
C GLY A 123 -0.59 4.65 2.38
N GLU A 124 0.64 4.75 1.88
CA GLU A 124 1.86 4.65 2.67
C GLU A 124 2.76 5.84 2.37
N TYR A 125 3.29 6.43 3.43
CA TYR A 125 4.01 7.70 3.37
C TYR A 125 5.31 7.58 4.15
N ARG A 126 6.42 7.91 3.51
CA ARG A 126 7.72 7.99 4.18
C ARG A 126 8.18 9.43 4.25
N VAL A 127 8.62 9.86 5.43
CA VAL A 127 9.19 11.20 5.64
C VAL A 127 10.55 11.07 6.27
N MET A 128 11.57 11.61 5.60
CA MET A 128 12.90 11.77 6.20
C MET A 128 12.84 12.98 7.13
N LEU A 129 13.12 12.79 8.41
CA LEU A 129 13.23 13.88 9.40
C LEU A 129 14.66 14.40 9.47
N THR A 130 15.63 13.50 9.33
CA THR A 130 17.07 13.79 9.13
C THR A 130 17.66 12.80 8.13
N SER A 131 18.98 12.83 7.94
CA SER A 131 19.72 11.80 7.20
C SER A 131 19.63 10.40 7.84
N GLU A 132 19.33 10.32 9.13
CA GLU A 132 19.40 9.08 9.91
C GLU A 132 18.03 8.64 10.45
N LEU A 133 17.09 9.59 10.60
CA LEU A 133 15.76 9.36 11.14
C LEU A 133 14.69 9.54 10.07
N SER A 134 13.80 8.56 9.95
CA SER A 134 12.63 8.64 9.07
C SER A 134 11.38 8.11 9.77
N THR A 135 10.21 8.45 9.22
CA THR A 135 8.92 7.90 9.63
C THR A 135 8.31 7.11 8.49
N LEU A 136 7.59 6.04 8.83
CA LEU A 136 6.66 5.37 7.92
C LEU A 136 5.26 5.48 8.50
N THR A 137 4.34 5.98 7.69
CA THR A 137 2.92 6.04 8.01
C THR A 137 2.16 5.14 7.05
N THR A 138 1.32 4.25 7.56
CA THR A 138 0.44 3.38 6.78
C THR A 138 -1.01 3.67 7.15
N VAL A 139 -1.77 4.20 6.21
CA VAL A 139 -3.19 4.52 6.36
C VAL A 139 -4.04 3.36 5.88
N ARG A 140 -5.04 2.97 6.66
CA ARG A 140 -5.87 1.78 6.43
C ARG A 140 -7.36 2.05 6.59
N GLY A 141 -8.15 1.15 6.00
CA GLY A 141 -9.61 1.11 6.09
C GLY A 141 -10.29 1.97 5.03
N ALA A 142 -11.50 1.59 4.62
CA ALA A 142 -12.24 2.29 3.56
C ALA A 142 -12.52 3.77 3.87
N ALA A 143 -12.70 4.09 5.17
CA ALA A 143 -12.86 5.46 5.66
C ALA A 143 -11.52 6.14 6.00
N ALA A 144 -10.38 5.46 5.75
CA ALA A 144 -9.03 5.91 6.09
C ALA A 144 -8.91 6.40 7.55
N ASN A 145 -9.50 5.61 8.46
CA ASN A 145 -9.72 5.96 9.86
C ASN A 145 -8.74 5.27 10.83
N ILE A 146 -7.76 4.54 10.29
CA ILE A 146 -6.68 3.89 11.02
C ILE A 146 -5.36 4.31 10.38
N ALA A 147 -4.39 4.72 11.19
CA ALA A 147 -3.05 5.07 10.74
C ALA A 147 -1.99 4.44 11.66
N GLY A 148 -1.24 3.49 11.12
CA GLY A 148 -0.02 2.99 11.74
C GLY A 148 1.11 4.00 11.51
N PHE A 149 1.87 4.31 12.55
CA PHE A 149 3.00 5.23 12.50
C PHE A 149 4.22 4.60 13.14
N ALA A 150 5.36 4.67 12.47
CA ALA A 150 6.61 4.08 12.93
C ALA A 150 7.80 5.01 12.71
N PHE A 151 8.71 5.05 13.69
CA PHE A 151 10.02 5.69 13.58
C PHE A 151 11.08 4.68 13.16
N TYR A 152 11.98 5.10 12.28
CA TYR A 152 13.10 4.30 11.78
C TYR A 152 14.43 5.05 11.89
N ALA A 153 15.43 4.38 12.46
CA ALA A 153 16.83 4.77 12.37
C ALA A 153 17.48 4.01 11.19
N GLY A 154 17.64 4.68 10.05
CA GLY A 154 17.97 4.01 8.79
C GLY A 154 16.89 2.99 8.41
N SER A 155 17.24 1.69 8.42
CA SER A 155 16.31 0.58 8.21
C SER A 155 15.78 -0.05 9.50
N THR A 156 16.27 0.37 10.67
CA THR A 156 15.93 -0.22 11.96
C THR A 156 14.67 0.43 12.51
N LEU A 157 13.63 -0.37 12.76
CA LEU A 157 12.42 0.09 13.47
C LEU A 157 12.79 0.44 14.92
N MET A 158 12.51 1.69 15.33
CA MET A 158 12.73 2.15 16.71
C MET A 158 11.50 1.96 17.58
N THR A 159 10.35 2.40 17.09
CA THR A 159 9.05 2.25 17.75
C THR A 159 7.93 2.42 16.75
N GLN A 160 6.74 1.95 17.12
CA GLN A 160 5.53 2.13 16.34
C GLN A 160 4.31 2.32 17.25
N THR A 161 3.30 2.99 16.74
CA THR A 161 1.99 3.14 17.36
C THR A 161 0.91 3.14 16.29
N GLU A 162 -0.35 3.05 16.69
CA GLU A 162 -1.50 3.15 15.82
C GLU A 162 -2.46 4.21 16.35
N ALA A 163 -2.84 5.16 15.49
CA ALA A 163 -3.90 6.12 15.76
C ALA A 163 -5.18 5.67 15.06
N THR A 164 -6.31 5.79 15.75
CA THR A 164 -7.63 5.44 15.22
C THR A 164 -8.61 6.59 15.41
N GLN A 165 -9.80 6.54 14.80
CA GLN A 165 -10.81 7.58 15.04
C GLN A 165 -11.21 7.75 16.51
N PHE A 166 -11.11 6.68 17.30
CA PHE A 166 -11.49 6.68 18.71
C PHE A 166 -10.31 7.01 19.63
N ALA A 167 -9.09 6.90 19.12
CA ALA A 167 -7.86 7.30 19.81
C ALA A 167 -6.95 8.05 18.81
N PRO A 168 -7.34 9.28 18.40
CA PRO A 168 -6.66 10.00 17.34
C PRO A 168 -5.32 10.58 17.78
N LEU A 169 -5.10 10.74 19.09
CA LEU A 169 -3.85 11.23 19.67
C LEU A 169 -3.09 10.07 20.32
N GLN A 170 -1.87 9.85 19.86
CA GLN A 170 -0.93 8.89 20.44
C GLN A 170 0.25 9.65 21.02
N ILE A 171 0.59 9.38 22.28
CA ILE A 171 1.71 10.03 22.99
C ILE A 171 2.70 8.94 23.41
N PHE A 172 3.97 9.16 23.10
CA PHE A 172 5.07 8.33 23.57
C PHE A 172 5.53 8.86 24.94
N PRO A 173 5.27 8.15 26.05
CA PRO A 173 5.54 8.67 27.39
C PRO A 173 7.04 8.70 27.71
N ASP A 174 7.81 7.79 27.12
CA ASP A 174 9.23 7.62 27.38
C ASP A 174 10.08 8.13 26.21
N ALA A 175 11.36 8.36 26.48
CA ALA A 175 12.33 8.65 25.43
C ALA A 175 12.51 7.41 24.55
N ILE A 176 12.64 7.61 23.24
CA ILE A 176 12.94 6.53 22.29
C ILE A 176 14.38 6.72 21.82
N GLU A 177 15.21 5.70 22.00
CA GLU A 177 16.65 5.78 21.74
C GLU A 177 17.09 4.62 20.83
N SER A 178 17.96 4.91 19.85
CA SER A 178 18.60 3.91 19.00
C SER A 178 19.97 4.40 18.55
N GLY A 179 21.03 3.80 19.10
CA GLY A 179 22.39 4.31 18.93
C GLY A 179 22.49 5.76 19.39
N ASP A 180 22.93 6.64 18.50
CA ASP A 180 23.07 8.08 18.78
C ASP A 180 21.75 8.86 18.65
N ILE A 181 20.71 8.28 18.05
CA ILE A 181 19.43 8.96 17.82
C ILE A 181 18.56 8.88 19.06
N LYS A 182 18.07 10.03 19.51
CA LYS A 182 17.15 10.16 20.64
C LYS A 182 15.94 11.01 20.27
N ILE A 183 14.75 10.50 20.56
CA ILE A 183 13.48 11.21 20.52
C ILE A 183 13.06 11.45 21.96
N LEU A 184 12.82 12.71 22.33
CA LEU A 184 12.45 13.07 23.69
C LEU A 184 11.05 12.54 24.07
N PRO A 185 10.80 12.34 25.38
CA PRO A 185 9.48 12.03 25.90
C PRO A 185 8.40 13.01 25.42
N ALA A 186 7.15 12.55 25.43
CA ALA A 186 5.98 13.31 24.98
C ALA A 186 5.98 13.66 23.49
N ALA A 187 6.76 12.95 22.67
CA ALA A 187 6.51 12.91 21.24
C ALA A 187 5.07 12.44 21.00
N GLN A 188 4.37 13.08 20.08
CA GLN A 188 2.97 12.77 19.83
C GLN A 188 2.62 12.79 18.35
N VAL A 189 1.65 11.97 18.01
CA VAL A 189 1.12 11.84 16.66
C VAL A 189 -0.39 11.99 16.72
N SER A 190 -0.91 12.88 15.88
CA SER A 190 -2.33 13.22 15.83
C SER A 190 -2.92 12.88 14.46
N LEU A 191 -3.94 12.03 14.46
CA LEU A 191 -4.73 11.64 13.31
C LEU A 191 -5.92 12.58 13.12
N PHE A 192 -6.05 13.09 11.91
CA PHE A 192 -7.22 13.81 11.44
C PHE A 192 -7.77 13.07 10.23
N ILE A 193 -8.99 12.57 10.37
CA ILE A 193 -9.63 11.72 9.36
C ILE A 193 -10.13 12.61 8.22
N PRO A 194 -9.93 12.19 6.95
CA PRO A 194 -10.42 12.94 5.81
C PRO A 194 -11.95 13.05 5.85
N THR A 195 -12.45 14.14 5.29
CA THR A 195 -13.87 14.30 4.97
C THR A 195 -14.01 14.51 3.46
N THR A 196 -15.24 14.55 2.95
CA THR A 196 -15.49 14.88 1.54
C THR A 196 -14.95 16.25 1.13
N ILE A 197 -14.73 17.15 2.09
CA ILE A 197 -14.31 18.55 1.85
C ILE A 197 -12.87 18.85 2.28
N SER A 198 -12.19 17.93 2.95
CA SER A 198 -10.83 18.15 3.45
C SER A 198 -10.01 16.86 3.42
N THR A 199 -8.74 17.01 3.07
CA THR A 199 -7.75 15.95 3.20
C THR A 199 -7.59 15.52 4.66
N GLY A 200 -7.32 14.24 4.86
CA GLY A 200 -6.88 13.68 6.12
C GLY A 200 -5.38 13.86 6.26
N TRP A 201 -4.89 13.88 7.49
CA TRP A 201 -3.46 13.93 7.74
C TRP A 201 -3.09 13.25 9.05
N LEU A 202 -1.83 12.89 9.13
CA LEU A 202 -1.19 12.48 10.36
C LEU A 202 -0.10 13.52 10.68
N TRP A 203 -0.17 14.12 11.85
CA TRP A 203 0.71 15.20 12.27
C TRP A 203 1.64 14.74 13.39
N LEU A 204 2.93 14.91 13.21
CA LEU A 204 3.96 14.60 14.19
C LEU A 204 4.40 15.87 14.93
N GLN A 205 4.46 15.79 16.26
CA GLN A 205 5.17 16.74 17.11
C GLN A 205 6.18 15.97 17.96
N ALA A 206 7.46 16.27 17.79
CA ALA A 206 8.53 15.62 18.55
C ALA A 206 9.74 16.54 18.67
N THR A 207 10.62 16.24 19.61
CA THR A 207 11.97 16.79 19.64
C THR A 207 12.95 15.64 19.50
N PHE A 208 13.85 15.71 18.53
CA PHE A 208 14.87 14.68 18.32
C PHE A 208 16.27 15.28 18.37
N SER A 209 17.27 14.46 18.69
CA SER A 209 18.69 14.81 18.68
C SER A 209 19.52 13.61 18.23
N SER A 210 20.72 13.88 17.70
CA SER A 210 21.75 12.87 17.48
C SER A 210 23.15 13.41 17.81
N SER A 211 24.19 12.59 17.66
CA SER A 211 25.59 13.04 17.81
C SER A 211 25.96 14.15 16.83
N THR A 212 25.28 14.24 15.68
CA THR A 212 25.50 15.24 14.64
C THR A 212 24.40 16.32 14.57
N THR A 213 23.26 16.12 15.24
CA THR A 213 22.12 17.03 15.21
C THR A 213 21.72 17.49 16.61
N PRO A 214 21.79 18.80 16.94
CA PRO A 214 21.33 19.29 18.23
C PRO A 214 19.82 19.07 18.41
N PRO A 215 19.30 19.10 19.65
CA PRO A 215 17.87 18.97 19.92
C PRO A 215 17.04 19.90 19.03
N THR A 216 16.26 19.30 18.13
CA THR A 216 15.51 19.97 17.09
C THR A 216 14.05 19.61 17.21
N GLN A 217 13.19 20.62 17.32
CA GLN A 217 11.76 20.43 17.33
C GLN A 217 11.23 20.19 15.91
N VAL A 218 10.43 19.15 15.76
CA VAL A 218 9.68 18.84 14.54
C VAL A 218 8.21 19.03 14.81
N SER A 219 7.56 19.80 13.95
CA SER A 219 6.12 19.86 13.82
C SER A 219 5.80 19.75 12.34
N SER A 220 5.37 18.56 11.89
CA SER A 220 5.21 18.28 10.46
C SER A 220 4.09 17.29 10.19
N SER A 221 3.44 17.46 9.05
CA SER A 221 2.64 16.40 8.45
C SER A 221 3.56 15.26 8.01
N VAL A 222 3.25 14.05 8.46
CA VAL A 222 3.98 12.80 8.13
C VAL A 222 3.17 11.90 7.19
N ALA A 223 1.91 12.26 6.94
CA ALA A 223 1.07 11.73 5.87
C ALA A 223 -0.06 12.72 5.59
N ASN A 224 -0.50 12.77 4.34
CA ASN A 224 -1.69 13.50 3.89
C ASN A 224 -2.37 12.67 2.79
N TRP A 225 -3.68 12.45 2.92
CA TRP A 225 -4.46 11.63 1.99
C TRP A 225 -5.87 12.18 1.78
N GLN A 226 -6.52 11.74 0.70
CA GLN A 226 -7.92 12.02 0.41
C GLN A 226 -8.75 10.74 0.50
N LEU A 227 -10.06 10.88 0.69
CA LEU A 227 -10.95 9.73 0.53
C LEU A 227 -11.00 9.34 -0.96
N PRO A 228 -10.81 8.06 -1.29
CA PRO A 228 -11.21 7.54 -2.59
C PRO A 228 -12.73 7.69 -2.77
N GLY A 229 -13.15 8.66 -3.57
CA GLY A 229 -14.57 8.94 -3.84
C GLY A 229 -14.96 10.41 -3.91
N ALA A 230 -14.09 11.27 -4.45
CA ALA A 230 -14.52 12.49 -5.13
C ALA A 230 -14.69 12.20 -6.62
#